data_AF-A0A930YGN8-F1
#
_entry.id   AF-A0A930YGN8-F1
#
_cell.length_a   1.000
_cell.length_b   1.000
_cell.length_c   1.000
_cell.angle_alpha   90.00
_cell.angle_beta   90.00
_cell.angle_gamma   90.00
#
_symmetry.space_group_name_H-M   'P 1'
#
loop_
_entity.id
_entity.type
_entity.pdbx_description
1 polymer ?
#
loop_
_entity_poly.entity_id
_entity_poly.type
_entity_poly.pdbx_seq_one_letter_code
_entity_poly.pdbx_strand_id
1 'polypeptide(L)' 'MSGAHWWDPDRVAHTQDAPAYCPSCGVSLDKPGSIAVEYWEGEHRTFHTRCGACSWSGDVTKVERMIGPEAPHE' A
#
# COMPACT_ATOMS: atom_id res chain seq x y z
N MET A 1 -14.42 -23.09 -7.34
CA MET A 1 -13.43 -23.27 -6.27
C MET A 1 -12.15 -23.72 -6.94
N SER A 2 -11.23 -22.81 -7.25
CA SER A 2 -9.88 -23.20 -7.62
C SER A 2 -9.19 -23.67 -6.34
N GLY A 3 -8.47 -24.80 -6.39
CA GLY A 3 -7.78 -25.36 -5.23
C GLY A 3 -6.67 -24.45 -4.70
N ALA A 4 -5.94 -24.92 -3.69
CA ALA A 4 -4.75 -24.22 -3.22
C ALA A 4 -3.69 -24.17 -4.33
N HIS A 5 -3.05 -23.01 -4.51
CA HIS A 5 -1.99 -22.76 -5.46
C HIS A 5 -0.70 -22.34 -4.73
N TRP A 6 0.46 -22.62 -5.32
CA TRP A 6 1.75 -22.26 -4.72
C TRP A 6 1.92 -20.73 -4.54
N TRP A 7 1.22 -19.93 -5.35
CA TRP A 7 1.22 -18.45 -5.29
C TRP A 7 0.15 -17.87 -4.34
N ASP A 8 -0.63 -18.70 -3.65
CA ASP A 8 -1.67 -18.19 -2.74
C ASP A 8 -1.13 -17.27 -1.65
N PRO A 9 0.08 -17.48 -1.07
CA PRO A 9 0.66 -16.53 -0.13
C PRO A 9 0.78 -15.11 -0.71
N ASP A 10 1.24 -14.97 -1.95
CA ASP A 10 1.39 -13.66 -2.60
C ASP A 10 0.04 -13.03 -2.91
N ARG A 11 -0.95 -13.82 -3.34
CA ARG A 11 -2.33 -13.34 -3.57
C ARG A 11 -2.96 -12.82 -2.27
N VAL A 12 -2.77 -13.54 -1.16
CA VAL A 12 -3.28 -13.13 0.15
C VAL A 12 -2.58 -11.86 0.61
N ALA A 13 -1.25 -11.80 0.48
CA ALA A 13 -0.47 -10.66 0.90
C ALA A 13 -0.76 -9.40 0.05
N HIS A 14 -0.95 -9.53 -1.27
CA HIS A 14 -1.44 -8.45 -2.14
C HIS A 14 -2.69 -7.78 -1.58
N THR A 15 -3.68 -8.60 -1.22
CA THR A 15 -4.98 -8.10 -0.72
C THR A 15 -4.84 -7.45 0.65
N GLN A 16 -3.93 -7.95 1.50
CA GLN A 16 -3.68 -7.43 2.85
C GLN A 16 -2.83 -6.16 2.85
N ASP A 17 -1.89 -6.04 1.92
CA ASP A 17 -0.88 -4.99 1.90
C ASP A 17 -1.28 -3.80 1.01
N ALA A 18 -2.24 -3.99 0.09
CA ALA A 18 -2.73 -2.92 -0.78
C ALA A 18 -3.25 -1.72 0.04
N PRO A 19 -2.77 -0.49 -0.23
CA PRO A 19 -3.26 0.70 0.46
C PRO A 19 -4.74 0.95 0.21
N ALA A 20 -5.56 0.90 1.28
CA ALA A 20 -6.99 1.16 1.18
C ALA A 20 -7.34 2.66 1.17
N TYR A 21 -6.51 3.50 1.80
CA TYR A 21 -6.77 4.94 1.98
C TYR A 21 -5.56 5.78 1.59
N CYS A 22 -5.80 6.97 1.07
CA CYS A 22 -4.75 7.92 0.73
C CYS A 22 -4.04 8.44 2.00
N PRO A 23 -2.70 8.38 2.10
CA PRO A 23 -1.96 8.89 3.26
C PRO A 23 -1.99 10.42 3.36
N SER A 24 -2.33 11.12 2.28
CA SER A 24 -2.44 12.58 2.27
C SER A 24 -3.81 13.10 2.73
N CYS A 25 -4.91 12.51 2.24
CA CYS A 25 -6.26 13.04 2.50
C CYS A 25 -7.21 12.06 3.21
N GLY A 26 -6.79 10.82 3.45
CA GLY A 26 -7.60 9.78 4.11
C GLY A 26 -8.75 9.23 3.27
N VAL A 27 -8.96 9.72 2.04
CA VAL A 27 -10.03 9.21 1.15
C VAL A 27 -9.66 7.82 0.63
N SER A 28 -10.67 6.96 0.52
CA SER A 28 -10.53 5.60 -0.03
C SER A 28 -9.97 5.59 -1.45
N LEU A 29 -9.03 4.67 -1.70
CA LEU A 29 -8.38 4.46 -3.00
C LEU A 29 -9.15 3.49 -3.92
N ASP A 30 -10.31 2.97 -3.48
CA ASP A 30 -11.25 2.22 -4.32
C ASP A 30 -12.13 3.11 -5.22
N LYS A 31 -12.09 4.44 -5.01
CA LYS A 31 -12.91 5.40 -5.77
C LYS A 31 -12.39 5.59 -7.20
N PRO A 32 -13.28 5.91 -8.16
CA PRO A 32 -12.89 6.24 -9.53
C PRO A 32 -11.77 7.28 -9.58
N GLY A 33 -10.78 7.03 -10.44
CA GLY A 33 -9.61 7.90 -10.61
C GLY A 33 -8.48 7.68 -9.60
N SER A 34 -8.69 6.83 -8.59
CA SER A 34 -7.62 6.31 -7.75
C SER A 34 -7.03 5.04 -8.34
N ILE A 35 -5.74 4.81 -8.11
CA ILE A 35 -5.05 3.56 -8.46
C ILE A 35 -4.14 3.11 -7.31
N ALA A 36 -4.00 1.80 -7.17
CA ALA A 36 -2.97 1.14 -6.38
C ALA A 36 -2.48 -0.06 -7.19
N VAL A 37 -1.27 0.03 -7.74
CA VAL A 37 -0.70 -1.00 -8.61
C VAL A 37 0.50 -1.62 -7.91
N GLU A 38 0.43 -2.93 -7.68
CA GLU A 38 1.56 -3.68 -7.12
C GLU A 38 2.70 -3.79 -8.13
N TYR A 39 3.92 -3.61 -7.63
CA TYR A 39 5.16 -4.00 -8.28
C TYR A 39 6.17 -4.49 -7.24
N TRP A 40 7.27 -5.10 -7.70
CA TRP A 40 8.31 -5.64 -6.84
C TRP A 40 9.63 -4.90 -7.05
N GLU A 41 10.26 -4.52 -5.95
CA GLU A 41 11.63 -4.00 -5.90
C GLU A 41 12.50 -4.97 -5.09
N GLY A 42 13.17 -5.89 -5.79
CA GLY A 42 13.81 -7.03 -5.15
C GLY A 42 12.79 -7.89 -4.41
N GLU A 43 12.98 -8.06 -3.10
CA GLU A 43 12.08 -8.82 -2.22
C GLU A 43 10.94 -7.96 -1.63
N HIS A 44 10.88 -6.67 -1.97
CA HIS A 44 9.89 -5.75 -1.42
C HIS A 44 8.68 -5.62 -2.35
N ARG A 45 7.49 -5.87 -1.79
CA ARG A 45 6.21 -5.53 -2.41
C ARG A 45 5.92 -4.04 -2.20
N THR A 46 5.81 -3.30 -3.30
CA THR A 46 5.53 -1.86 -3.30
C THR A 46 4.28 -1.58 -4.14
N PHE A 47 3.51 -0.57 -3.75
CA PHE A 47 2.33 -0.13 -4.48
C PHE A 47 2.54 1.27 -5.01
N HIS A 48 2.53 1.43 -6.34
CA HIS A 48 2.40 2.76 -6.95
C HIS A 48 0.96 3.23 -6.80
N THR A 49 0.77 4.35 -6.13
CA THR A 49 -0.55 4.86 -5.78
C THR A 49 -0.79 6.26 -6.32
N ARG A 50 -2.03 6.52 -6.72
CA ARG A 50 -2.54 7.86 -7.01
C ARG A 50 -3.92 8.00 -6.38
N CYS A 51 -4.16 9.11 -5.70
CA CYS A 51 -5.48 9.45 -5.18
C CYS A 51 -6.27 10.27 -6.20
N GLY A 52 -7.47 9.80 -6.57
CA GLY A 52 -8.39 10.55 -7.43
C GLY A 52 -8.98 11.80 -6.77
N ALA A 53 -8.94 11.90 -5.43
CA ALA A 53 -9.54 13.01 -4.69
C ALA A 53 -8.58 14.20 -4.47
N CYS A 54 -7.34 13.96 -4.03
CA CYS A 54 -6.36 15.03 -3.76
C CYS A 54 -5.19 15.06 -4.75
N SER A 55 -5.17 14.18 -5.76
CA SER A 55 -4.07 14.05 -6.74
C SER A 55 -2.70 13.69 -6.17
N TRP A 56 -2.61 13.33 -4.88
CA TRP A 56 -1.37 12.78 -4.33
C TRP A 56 -0.99 11.50 -5.09
N SER A 57 0.29 11.37 -5.42
CA SER A 57 0.87 10.18 -6.01
C SER A 57 2.15 9.81 -5.30
N GLY A 58 2.38 8.52 -5.06
CA GLY A 58 3.60 8.03 -4.45
C GLY A 58 3.60 6.53 -4.31
N ASP A 59 4.74 6.02 -3.88
CA ASP A 59 4.93 4.59 -3.66
C ASP A 59 4.75 4.28 -2.18
N VAL A 60 4.04 3.19 -1.91
CA VAL A 60 3.78 2.70 -0.55
C VAL A 60 4.35 1.30 -0.43
N THR A 61 5.37 1.15 0.41
CA THR A 61 5.99 -0.13 0.74
C THR A 61 5.67 -0.46 2.18
N LYS A 62 5.19 -1.68 2.43
CA LYS A 62 4.96 -2.16 3.80
C LYS A 62 6.31 -2.37 4.49
N VAL A 63 6.45 -1.81 5.68
CA VAL A 63 7.59 -2.04 6.56
C VAL A 63 7.16 -2.84 7.78
N GLU A 64 8.03 -3.73 8.28
CA GLU A 64 7.73 -4.53 9.48
C GLU A 64 7.73 -3.67 10.75
N ARG A 65 8.55 -2.61 10.76
CA ARG A 65 8.73 -1.72 11.89
C ARG A 65 9.13 -0.34 11.41
N MET A 66 8.58 0.69 12.06
CA MET A 66 9.01 2.08 11.92
C MET A 66 9.50 2.58 13.28
N ILE A 67 10.66 3.25 13.30
CA ILE A 67 11.21 3.90 14.48
C ILE A 67 11.26 5.39 14.19
N GLY A 68 10.49 6.17 14.96
CA GLY A 68 10.47 7.63 14.88
C GLY A 68 11.05 8.23 16.16
N PRO A 69 11.98 9.20 16.08
CA PRO A 69 12.38 9.96 17.25
C PRO A 69 11.22 10.88 17.69
N GLU A 70 10.97 10.93 18.99
CA GLU A 70 10.14 11.97 19.57
C GLU A 70 10.97 13.25 19.73
N ALA A 71 10.38 14.41 19.45
CA ALA A 71 11.04 15.68 19.70
C ALA A 71 11.31 15.86 21.21
N PRO A 72 12.41 16.52 21.62
CA PRO A 72 12.61 16.84 23.02
C PRO A 72 11.42 17.64 23.57
N HIS A 73 10.95 17.29 24.77
CA HIS A 73 10.00 18.14 25.50
C HIS A 73 10.72 19.40 25.99
N GLU A 74 10.10 20.56 25.79
CA GLU A 74 10.54 21.85 26.37
C GLU A 74 10.02 22.06 27.80
#